data_AF-A0A8B9SQJ5-F1
#
_entry.id   AF-A0A8B9SQJ5-F1
#
_cell.length_a   1.000
_cell.length_b   1.000
_cell.length_c   1.000
_cell.angle_alpha   90.00
_cell.angle_beta   90.00
_cell.angle_gamma   90.00
#
_symmetry.space_group_name_H-M   'P 1'
#
loop_
_entity.id
_entity.type
_entity.pdbx_description
1 polymer ?
#
loop_
_entity_poly.entity_id
_entity_poly.type
_entity_poly.pdbx_seq_one_letter_code
_entity_poly.pdbx_strand_id
1 'polypeptide(L)'
;MGLQSTKHCKVKQANILMLGLDSAGKSTLLYKFKDFTLTIWDVGGQQKMRQLWCNFLENTEGILYVVDSSDKQRLEESKKEFELILKNESIKNHCCDRNWYVQPCCAITGEGLKILNEISIEIYWFTVE
;
A
#
# COMPACT_ATOMS: atom_id res chain seq x y z
N MET A 1 -23.35 8.21 -37.14
CA MET A 1 -22.48 7.10 -36.68
C MET A 1 -21.44 7.73 -35.78
N GLY A 2 -21.53 7.50 -34.47
CA GLY A 2 -20.74 8.23 -33.46
C GLY A 2 -19.27 7.87 -33.50
N LEU A 3 -18.40 8.89 -33.49
CA LEU A 3 -16.97 8.72 -33.28
C LEU A 3 -16.75 8.11 -31.89
N GLN A 4 -16.08 6.98 -31.85
CA GLN A 4 -15.66 6.32 -30.61
C GLN A 4 -14.73 7.27 -29.83
N SER A 5 -15.17 7.67 -28.65
CA SER A 5 -14.33 8.35 -27.67
C SER A 5 -13.26 7.36 -27.21
N THR A 6 -12.06 7.47 -27.78
CA THR A 6 -10.87 6.83 -27.22
C THR A 6 -10.64 7.46 -25.86
N LYS A 7 -11.06 6.79 -24.79
CA LYS A 7 -10.67 7.11 -23.42
C LYS A 7 -9.17 6.86 -23.30
N HIS A 8 -8.36 7.85 -23.70
CA HIS A 8 -7.00 7.97 -23.24
C HIS A 8 -7.09 8.18 -21.73
N CYS A 9 -7.03 7.10 -20.96
CA CYS A 9 -6.76 7.17 -19.54
C CYS A 9 -5.35 7.78 -19.42
N LYS A 10 -5.27 9.11 -19.26
CA LYS A 10 -4.04 9.75 -18.81
C LYS A 10 -3.57 8.95 -17.60
N VAL A 11 -2.36 8.41 -17.66
CA VAL A 11 -1.73 7.73 -16.53
C VAL A 11 -1.73 8.72 -15.38
N LYS A 12 -2.69 8.58 -14.47
CA LYS A 12 -2.79 9.44 -13.30
C LYS A 12 -1.62 9.04 -12.41
N GLN A 13 -0.70 9.97 -12.18
CA GLN A 13 0.21 9.85 -11.06
C GLN A 13 -0.66 9.77 -9.82
N ALA A 14 -0.50 8.67 -9.08
CA ALA A 14 -1.28 8.43 -7.89
C ALA A 14 -0.37 8.46 -6.65
N ASN A 15 -0.88 9.09 -5.58
CA ASN A 15 -0.17 9.20 -4.31
C ASN A 15 -0.47 7.98 -3.45
N ILE A 16 0.51 7.09 -3.33
CA ILE A 16 0.44 5.87 -2.52
C ILE A 16 1.23 6.04 -1.24
N LEU A 17 0.64 5.65 -0.12
CA LEU A 17 1.32 5.62 1.17
C LEU A 17 1.73 4.19 1.50
N MET A 18 3.02 3.94 1.68
CA MET A 18 3.53 2.64 2.11
C MET A 18 3.71 2.63 3.63
N LEU A 19 2.92 1.80 4.30
CA LEU A 19 2.90 1.62 5.76
C LEU A 19 3.23 0.18 6.12
N GLY A 20 3.51 -0.07 7.40
CA GLY A 20 3.89 -1.40 7.89
C GLY A 20 4.92 -1.30 8.99
N LEU A 21 5.05 -2.35 9.79
CA LEU A 21 5.99 -2.38 10.92
C LEU A 21 7.44 -2.19 10.46
N ASP A 22 8.32 -1.81 11.39
CA ASP A 22 9.75 -1.80 11.16
C ASP A 22 10.25 -3.18 10.72
N SER A 23 11.22 -3.20 9.81
CA SER A 23 11.76 -4.42 9.19
C SER A 23 10.79 -5.26 8.36
N ALA A 24 9.55 -4.81 8.11
CA ALA A 24 8.58 -5.56 7.29
C ALA A 24 8.95 -5.70 5.79
N GLY A 25 9.99 -5.03 5.31
CA GLY A 25 10.43 -5.09 3.90
C GLY A 25 9.98 -3.93 3.00
N LYS A 26 9.39 -2.87 3.56
CA LYS A 26 8.93 -1.66 2.83
C LYS A 26 9.98 -1.07 1.90
N SER A 27 11.17 -0.74 2.40
CA SER A 27 12.20 -0.08 1.59
C SER A 27 12.75 -0.97 0.48
N THR A 28 12.82 -2.29 0.71
CA THR A 28 13.17 -3.28 -0.32
C THR A 28 12.09 -3.32 -1.41
N LEU A 29 10.83 -3.30 -1.01
CA LEU A 29 9.69 -3.29 -1.90
C LEU A 29 9.60 -1.97 -2.71
N LEU A 30 9.87 -0.82 -2.07
CA LEU A 30 9.97 0.48 -2.73
C LEU A 30 11.00 0.47 -3.86
N TYR A 31 12.15 -0.19 -3.67
CA TYR A 31 13.16 -0.30 -4.72
C TYR A 31 12.63 -1.02 -5.97
N LYS A 32 11.74 -2.01 -5.81
CA LYS A 32 11.09 -2.73 -6.92
C LYS A 32 10.01 -1.89 -7.61
N PHE A 33 9.46 -0.88 -6.94
CA PHE A 33 8.44 0.01 -7.50
C PHE A 33 9.00 1.28 -8.16
N LYS A 34 10.32 1.45 -8.23
CA LYS A 34 10.95 2.63 -8.85
C LYS A 34 10.57 2.85 -10.32
N ASP A 35 10.16 1.80 -11.02
CA ASP A 35 9.81 1.86 -12.44
C ASP A 35 8.33 2.22 -12.69
N PHE A 36 7.54 2.43 -11.63
CA PHE A 36 6.11 2.75 -11.72
C PHE A 36 5.87 4.25 -11.60
N THR A 37 4.85 4.77 -12.29
CA THR A 37 4.41 6.18 -12.19
C THR A 37 3.59 6.45 -10.93
N LEU A 38 4.09 6.01 -9.77
CA LEU A 38 3.46 6.15 -8.46
C LEU A 38 4.36 6.97 -7.55
N THR A 39 3.76 7.93 -6.84
CA THR A 39 4.47 8.60 -5.75
C THR A 39 4.29 7.76 -4.50
N ILE A 40 5.32 7.01 -4.11
CA ILE A 40 5.28 6.16 -2.93
C ILE A 40 6.03 6.83 -1.77
N TRP A 41 5.32 7.06 -0.66
CA TRP A 41 5.91 7.56 0.57
C TRP A 41 6.24 6.39 1.51
N ASP A 42 7.52 6.14 1.77
CA ASP A 42 7.98 5.16 2.77
C ASP A 42 8.02 5.82 4.15
N VAL A 43 7.04 5.50 4.98
CA VAL A 43 6.99 5.98 6.36
C VAL A 43 7.59 4.94 7.28
N GLY A 44 8.59 5.34 8.06
CA GLY A 44 9.28 4.41 8.95
C GLY A 44 8.32 3.77 9.97
N GLY A 45 8.55 2.48 10.24
CA GLY A 45 7.64 1.64 11.01
C GLY A 45 7.97 1.49 12.49
N GLN A 46 8.94 2.24 13.01
CA GLN A 46 9.28 2.20 14.44
C GLN A 46 8.13 2.75 15.27
N GLN A 47 7.85 2.14 16.41
CA GLN A 47 6.70 2.47 17.27
C GLN A 47 6.52 3.97 17.55
N LYS A 48 7.62 4.70 17.82
CA LYS A 48 7.59 6.15 18.07
C LYS A 48 7.11 6.97 16.86
N MET A 49 7.36 6.49 15.65
CA MET A 49 6.99 7.18 14.41
C MET A 49 5.59 6.78 13.92
N ARG A 50 5.02 5.67 14.39
CA ARG A 50 3.68 5.21 13.96
C ARG A 50 2.57 6.20 14.29
N GLN A 51 2.75 7.00 15.35
CA GLN A 51 1.82 8.08 15.70
C GLN A 51 1.69 9.14 14.59
N LEU A 52 2.71 9.29 13.75
CA LEU A 52 2.71 10.23 12.63
C LEU A 52 2.05 9.66 11.37
N TRP A 53 1.76 8.37 11.31
CA TRP A 53 1.16 7.75 10.11
C TRP A 53 -0.15 8.44 9.71
N CYS A 54 -0.97 8.82 10.69
CA CYS A 54 -2.22 9.54 10.47
C CYS A 54 -2.04 10.87 9.74
N ASN A 55 -0.90 11.55 9.91
CA ASN A 55 -0.63 12.84 9.29
C ASN A 55 -0.39 12.73 7.77
N PHE A 56 -0.09 11.53 7.27
CA PHE A 56 0.15 11.29 5.85
C PHE A 56 -1.10 10.78 5.12
N LEU A 57 -2.20 10.49 5.84
CA LEU A 57 -3.41 9.90 5.25
C LEU A 57 -4.28 10.91 4.48
N GLU A 58 -4.21 12.20 4.78
CA GLU A 58 -5.12 13.22 4.22
C GLU A 58 -5.02 13.39 2.70
N ASN A 59 -3.85 13.13 2.09
CA ASN A 59 -3.62 13.32 0.65
C ASN A 59 -3.24 12.02 -0.08
N THR A 60 -3.62 10.88 0.50
CA THR A 60 -3.28 9.55 -0.03
C THR A 60 -4.45 8.98 -0.84
N GLU A 61 -4.18 8.55 -2.08
CA GLU A 61 -5.18 7.94 -2.97
C GLU A 61 -5.28 6.41 -2.78
N GLY A 62 -4.28 5.80 -2.14
CA GLY A 62 -4.38 4.45 -1.62
C GLY A 62 -3.19 4.05 -0.74
N ILE A 63 -3.37 2.99 0.02
CA ILE A 63 -2.40 2.52 1.01
C ILE A 63 -1.81 1.20 0.55
N LEU A 64 -0.51 1.04 0.70
CA LEU A 64 0.19 -0.22 0.60
C LEU A 64 0.63 -0.64 2.01
N TYR A 65 0.06 -1.70 2.58
CA TYR A 65 0.37 -2.12 3.94
C TYR A 65 1.25 -3.38 3.95
N VAL A 66 2.54 -3.19 4.22
CA VAL A 66 3.52 -4.28 4.16
C VAL A 66 3.59 -5.01 5.49
N VAL A 67 3.43 -6.33 5.42
CA VAL A 67 3.51 -7.25 6.55
C VAL A 67 4.55 -8.31 6.23
N ASP A 68 5.44 -8.57 7.19
CA ASP A 68 6.34 -9.72 7.17
C ASP A 68 5.62 -10.88 7.85
N SER A 69 5.31 -11.96 7.11
CA SER A 69 4.66 -13.12 7.74
C SER A 69 5.58 -14.23 8.19
N SER A 70 6.89 -14.10 7.96
CA SER A 70 7.85 -14.92 8.70
C SER A 70 7.83 -14.51 10.19
N ASP A 71 7.51 -13.25 10.49
CA ASP A 71 7.36 -12.72 11.86
C ASP A 71 5.95 -12.92 12.43
N LYS A 72 5.67 -14.15 12.87
CA LYS A 72 4.39 -14.52 13.49
C LYS A 72 4.11 -13.80 14.81
N GLN A 73 5.15 -13.35 15.53
CA GLN A 73 5.00 -12.69 16.83
C GLN A 73 4.44 -11.28 16.66
N ARG A 74 4.88 -10.57 15.62
CA ARG A 74 4.44 -9.19 15.34
C ARG A 74 3.22 -9.10 14.42
N LEU A 75 2.68 -10.22 13.94
CA LEU A 75 1.47 -10.23 13.12
C LEU A 75 0.26 -9.59 13.83
N GLU A 76 0.07 -9.90 15.12
CA GLU A 76 -1.02 -9.34 15.92
C GLU A 76 -0.83 -7.83 16.16
N GLU A 77 0.42 -7.38 16.36
CA GLU A 77 0.77 -5.96 16.44
C GLU A 77 0.46 -5.25 15.11
N SER A 78 0.89 -5.84 13.99
CA SER A 78 0.64 -5.32 12.64
C SER A 78 -0.86 -5.17 12.37
N LYS A 79 -1.64 -6.20 12.71
CA LYS A 79 -3.11 -6.15 12.59
C LYS A 79 -3.71 -5.00 13.39
N LYS A 80 -3.30 -4.80 14.65
CA LYS A 80 -3.80 -3.70 15.48
C LYS A 80 -3.49 -2.33 14.89
N GLU A 81 -2.26 -2.12 14.42
CA GLU A 81 -1.86 -0.87 13.77
C GLU A 81 -2.65 -0.62 12.48
N PHE A 82 -2.89 -1.68 11.71
CA PHE A 82 -3.73 -1.61 10.50
C PHE A 82 -5.17 -1.23 10.82
N GLU A 83 -5.78 -1.85 11.84
CA GLU A 83 -7.13 -1.48 12.29
C GLU A 83 -7.22 -0.03 12.76
N LEU A 84 -6.16 0.54 13.34
CA LEU A 84 -6.11 1.95 13.71
C LEU A 84 -6.12 2.86 12.47
N ILE A 85 -5.38 2.48 11.42
CA ILE A 85 -5.40 3.20 10.13
C ILE A 85 -6.81 3.17 9.52
N LEU A 86 -7.49 2.02 9.53
CA LEU A 86 -8.85 1.87 9.00
C LEU A 86 -9.90 2.69 9.76
N LYS A 87 -9.67 2.96 11.04
CA LYS A 87 -10.57 3.79 11.85
C LYS A 87 -10.46 5.28 11.52
N ASN A 88 -9.37 5.71 10.87
CA ASN A 88 -9.14 7.11 10.52
C ASN A 88 -10.20 7.60 9.50
N GLU A 89 -10.81 8.75 9.79
CA GLU A 89 -11.88 9.33 8.97
C GLU A 89 -11.42 9.69 7.55
N SER A 90 -10.15 10.07 7.38
CA SER A 90 -9.55 10.38 6.08
C SER A 90 -9.65 9.19 5.13
N ILE A 91 -9.40 7.97 5.64
CA ILE A 91 -9.48 6.74 4.85
C ILE A 91 -10.92 6.28 4.71
N LYS A 92 -11.75 6.41 5.74
CA LYS A 92 -13.18 6.08 5.63
C LYS A 92 -13.87 6.88 4.52
N ASN A 93 -13.57 8.17 4.39
CA ASN A 93 -14.23 9.01 3.39
C ASN A 93 -13.74 8.75 1.95
N HIS A 94 -12.48 8.31 1.79
CA HIS A 94 -11.87 8.10 0.46
C HIS A 94 -11.90 6.63 -0.02
N CYS A 95 -12.04 5.67 0.90
CA CYS A 95 -11.90 4.23 0.63
C CYS A 95 -13.08 3.38 1.13
N CYS A 96 -14.20 3.97 1.59
CA CYS A 96 -15.38 3.22 2.08
C CYS A 96 -15.95 2.22 1.04
N ASP A 97 -15.80 2.50 -0.25
CA ASP A 97 -16.32 1.67 -1.35
C ASP A 97 -15.23 0.83 -2.05
N ARG A 98 -14.00 0.77 -1.53
CA ARG A 98 -12.89 0.03 -2.16
C ARG A 98 -12.66 -1.33 -1.51
N ASN A 99 -12.35 -2.32 -2.33
CA ASN A 99 -11.98 -3.64 -1.83
C ASN A 99 -10.52 -3.64 -1.35
N TRP A 100 -10.25 -4.40 -0.29
CA TRP A 100 -8.90 -4.68 0.17
C TRP A 100 -8.45 -5.99 -0.47
N TYR A 101 -7.22 -6.04 -0.95
CA TYR A 101 -6.63 -7.21 -1.58
C TYR A 101 -5.44 -7.73 -0.78
N VAL A 102 -5.16 -9.02 -0.93
CA VAL A 102 -4.00 -9.67 -0.30
C VAL A 102 -3.17 -10.26 -1.42
N GLN A 103 -1.94 -9.77 -1.58
CA GLN A 103 -1.01 -10.29 -2.57
C GLN A 103 0.16 -10.93 -1.83
N PRO A 104 0.44 -12.22 -1.95
CA PRO A 104 1.72 -12.77 -1.54
C PRO A 104 2.82 -12.25 -2.47
N CYS A 105 3.94 -11.79 -1.91
CA CYS A 105 5.11 -11.41 -2.69
C CYS A 105 6.40 -11.65 -1.93
N CYS A 106 7.51 -11.73 -2.66
CA CYS A 106 8.84 -11.69 -2.10
C CYS A 106 9.55 -10.42 -2.56
N ALA A 107 9.85 -9.51 -1.64
CA ALA A 107 10.54 -8.27 -1.96
C ALA A 107 11.98 -8.50 -2.48
N ILE A 108 12.61 -9.62 -2.11
CA ILE A 108 13.96 -9.99 -2.51
C ILE A 108 13.97 -10.48 -3.97
N THR A 109 13.20 -11.53 -4.26
CA THR A 109 13.16 -12.15 -5.61
C THR A 109 12.31 -11.33 -6.59
N GLY A 110 11.33 -10.58 -6.10
CA GLY A 110 10.34 -9.85 -6.90
C GLY A 110 9.17 -10.70 -7.38
N GLU A 111 9.08 -11.96 -6.96
CA GLU A 111 7.92 -12.80 -7.25
C GLU A 111 6.65 -12.26 -6.60
N GLY A 112 5.51 -12.38 -7.29
CA GLY A 112 4.22 -11.84 -6.84
C GLY A 112 4.00 -10.34 -7.09
N LEU A 113 5.02 -9.59 -7.56
CA LEU A 113 4.91 -8.14 -7.79
C LEU A 113 4.40 -7.73 -9.18
N LYS A 114 4.22 -8.68 -10.11
CA LYS A 114 3.91 -8.41 -11.53
C LYS A 114 2.50 -7.86 -11.79
N ILE A 115 1.58 -8.01 -10.83
CA ILE A 115 0.15 -7.67 -10.98
C ILE A 115 -0.13 -6.16 -10.84
N LEU A 116 0.86 -5.38 -10.39
CA LEU A 116 0.70 -3.94 -10.13
C LEU A 116 0.65 -3.07 -11.40
N ASN A 117 0.81 -3.64 -12.60
CA ASN A 117 0.75 -2.90 -13.87
C ASN A 117 -0.67 -2.61 -14.38
N GLU A 118 -1.72 -3.25 -13.86
CA GLU A 118 -3.10 -3.09 -14.38
C GLU A 118 -4.11 -2.53 -13.38
N ILE A 119 -3.72 -2.25 -12.13
CA ILE A 119 -4.69 -2.02 -11.07
C ILE A 119 -4.79 -0.54 -10.70
N SER A 120 -6.03 -0.04 -10.81
CA SER A 120 -6.53 1.12 -10.07
C SER A 120 -6.52 0.78 -8.58
N ILE A 121 -5.35 0.88 -7.97
CA ILE A 121 -5.00 0.89 -6.54
C ILE A 121 -6.07 0.31 -5.60
N GLU A 122 -5.86 -0.94 -5.21
CA GLU A 122 -6.53 -1.58 -4.09
C GLU A 122 -5.46 -2.16 -3.15
N ILE A 123 -5.64 -1.92 -1.86
CA ILE A 123 -4.63 -2.10 -0.80
C ILE A 123 -4.12 -3.54 -0.74
N TYR A 124 -2.84 -3.73 -0.42
CA TYR A 124 -2.21 -5.03 -0.29
C TYR A 124 -1.87 -5.34 1.18
N TRP A 125 -2.34 -6.49 1.68
CA TRP A 125 -1.78 -7.23 2.83
C TRP A 125 -0.80 -8.27 2.27
N PHE A 126 0.36 -8.47 2.89
CA PHE A 126 1.36 -9.44 2.44
C PHE A 126 1.55 -10.55 3.47
N THR A 127 1.73 -11.78 2.99
CA THR A 127 2.26 -12.88 3.77
C THR A 127 3.46 -13.47 3.02
N VAL A 128 4.66 -13.34 3.58
CA VAL A 128 5.89 -14.07 3.22
C VAL A 128 5.90 -15.45 3.91
N GLU A 129 5.72 -16.54 3.16
CA GLU A 129 6.03 -17.89 3.63
C GLU A 129 7.52 -18.06 3.97
#